data_AF-A0A9X0L7W8-F1
#
_entry.id   AF-A0A9X0L7W8-F1
#
_cell.length_a   1.000
_cell.length_b   1.000
_cell.length_c   1.000
_cell.angle_alpha   90.00
_cell.angle_beta   90.00
_cell.angle_gamma   90.00
#
_symmetry.space_group_name_H-M   'P 1'
#
loop_
_entity.id
_entity.type
_entity.pdbx_description
1 polymer ?
#
loop_
_entity_poly.entity_id
_entity_poly.type
_entity_poly.pdbx_seq_one_letter_code
_entity_poly.pdbx_strand_id
1 'polypeptide(L)'
;MFALATLLTLVNQVSGTPYVSGGDSPAGTDCSGLVSWVTNAATGRPVYGDRFNTGNIEQELLERGFQYGTQPGALVVGWNSGHTAATLPDGTPVSSGESGGVKIGGGGAYQDQFTNHMFLPVPPEQPLAPGAPPAPVVMMAGVPSGRVAAVWPLFQPT
;
A
#
# COMPACT_ATOMS: atom_id res chain seq x y z
N MET A 1 -9.61 6.00 -3.65
CA MET A 1 -8.84 5.83 -4.90
C MET A 1 -7.39 6.11 -4.58
N PHE A 2 -6.50 5.13 -4.72
CA PHE A 2 -5.06 5.33 -4.59
C PHE A 2 -4.45 5.53 -5.98
N ALA A 3 -3.43 6.38 -6.08
CA ALA A 3 -2.69 6.55 -7.32
C ALA A 3 -1.50 5.58 -7.33
N LEU A 4 -1.29 4.86 -8.43
CA LEU A 4 -0.11 4.01 -8.65
C LEU A 4 1.19 4.79 -8.37
N ALA A 5 1.25 6.04 -8.80
CA ALA A 5 2.37 6.94 -8.53
C ALA A 5 2.68 7.12 -7.04
N THR A 6 1.67 7.10 -6.15
CA THR A 6 1.87 7.20 -4.69
C THR A 6 2.51 5.93 -4.14
N LEU A 7 2.09 4.76 -4.61
CA LEU A 7 2.70 3.49 -4.21
C LEU A 7 4.14 3.38 -4.69
N LEU A 8 4.40 3.74 -5.95
CA LEU A 8 5.76 3.77 -6.49
C LEU A 8 6.64 4.76 -5.76
N THR A 9 6.12 5.94 -5.40
CA THR A 9 6.86 6.92 -4.60
C THR A 9 7.21 6.36 -3.22
N LEU A 10 6.24 5.76 -2.53
CA LEU A 10 6.47 5.15 -1.22
C LEU A 10 7.55 4.07 -1.29
N VAL A 11 7.41 3.12 -2.22
CA VAL A 11 8.35 2.01 -2.35
C VAL A 11 9.75 2.51 -2.72
N ASN A 12 9.88 3.50 -3.60
CA ASN A 12 11.16 4.13 -3.88
C ASN A 12 11.76 4.83 -2.65
N GLN A 13 10.94 5.46 -1.81
CA GLN A 13 11.39 6.12 -0.58
C GLN A 13 11.87 5.14 0.48
N VAL A 14 11.25 3.97 0.60
CA VAL A 14 11.61 2.96 1.62
C VAL A 14 12.62 1.92 1.13
N SER A 15 13.01 1.99 -0.15
CA SER A 15 14.05 1.11 -0.70
C SER A 15 15.37 1.31 0.05
N GLY A 16 15.99 0.22 0.49
CA GLY A 16 17.20 0.24 1.31
C GLY A 16 16.95 0.32 2.82
N THR A 17 15.70 0.41 3.29
CA THR A 17 15.38 0.27 4.71
C THR A 17 15.85 -1.10 5.23
N PRO A 18 16.63 -1.16 6.33
CA PRO A 18 17.16 -2.41 6.85
C PRO A 18 16.08 -3.42 7.27
N TYR A 19 16.40 -4.71 7.21
CA TYR A 19 15.52 -5.74 7.76
C TYR A 19 15.59 -5.74 9.28
N VAL A 20 14.46 -5.51 9.93
CA VAL A 20 14.30 -5.61 11.39
C VAL A 20 13.04 -6.42 11.67
N SER A 21 13.19 -7.56 12.34
CA SER A 21 12.07 -8.42 12.74
C SER A 21 11.09 -7.63 13.61
N GLY A 22 9.82 -7.58 13.19
CA GLY A 22 8.79 -6.79 13.84
C GLY A 22 9.00 -5.27 13.75
N GLY A 23 9.84 -4.78 12.84
CA GLY A 23 10.03 -3.36 12.58
C GLY A 23 8.83 -2.74 11.84
N ASP A 24 8.51 -1.50 12.18
CA ASP A 24 7.43 -0.71 11.57
C ASP A 24 7.82 0.77 11.50
N SER A 25 9.03 1.04 11.02
CA SER A 25 9.54 2.41 10.88
C SER A 25 10.57 2.52 9.76
N PRO A 26 10.92 3.75 9.33
CA PRO A 26 12.04 3.98 8.40
C PRO A 26 13.39 3.42 8.88
N ALA A 27 13.56 3.18 10.19
CA ALA A 27 14.78 2.58 10.75
C ALA A 27 14.88 1.07 10.51
N GLY A 28 13.78 0.41 10.11
CA GLY A 28 13.78 -1.00 9.75
C GLY A 28 12.39 -1.62 9.71
N THR A 29 12.22 -2.61 8.83
CA THR A 29 10.98 -3.40 8.69
C THR A 29 11.26 -4.83 8.26
N ASP A 30 10.39 -5.77 8.65
CA ASP A 30 10.39 -7.13 8.11
C ASP A 30 9.54 -7.24 6.83
N CYS A 31 9.40 -8.47 6.33
CA CYS A 31 8.60 -8.80 5.15
C CYS A 31 7.14 -8.35 5.31
N SER A 32 6.52 -8.69 6.43
CA SER A 32 5.13 -8.33 6.72
C SER A 32 4.90 -6.85 6.97
N GLY A 33 5.86 -6.15 7.60
CA GLY A 33 5.77 -4.70 7.82
C GLY A 33 5.81 -3.94 6.49
N LEU A 34 6.68 -4.34 5.55
CA LEU A 34 6.71 -3.72 4.21
C LEU A 34 5.38 -3.93 3.47
N VAL A 35 4.85 -5.15 3.50
CA VAL A 35 3.55 -5.44 2.86
C VAL A 35 2.41 -4.69 3.55
N SER A 36 2.48 -4.50 4.87
CA SER A 36 1.53 -3.65 5.60
C SER A 36 1.58 -2.21 5.08
N TRP A 37 2.76 -1.62 4.89
CA TRP A 37 2.90 -0.26 4.36
C TRP A 37 2.29 -0.11 2.97
N VAL A 38 2.59 -1.03 2.08
CA VAL A 38 2.10 -1.02 0.69
C VAL A 38 0.57 -1.14 0.66
N THR A 39 0.02 -2.08 1.44
CA THR A 39 -1.44 -2.34 1.47
C THR A 39 -2.20 -1.24 2.22
N ASN A 40 -1.62 -0.64 3.26
CA ASN A 40 -2.18 0.52 3.94
C ASN A 40 -2.23 1.74 3.01
N ALA A 41 -1.12 2.02 2.32
CA ALA A 41 -1.07 3.11 1.35
C ALA A 41 -2.09 2.93 0.21
N ALA A 42 -2.24 1.69 -0.29
CA ALA A 42 -3.22 1.37 -1.33
C ALA A 42 -4.67 1.54 -0.84
N THR A 43 -4.91 1.47 0.45
CA THR A 43 -6.27 1.53 1.03
C THR A 43 -6.57 2.83 1.76
N GLY A 44 -5.66 3.80 1.71
CA GLY A 44 -5.82 5.10 2.37
C GLY A 44 -5.67 5.05 3.88
N ARG A 45 -5.04 4.00 4.42
CA ARG A 45 -4.71 3.84 5.84
C ARG A 45 -3.34 4.47 6.15
N PRO A 46 -3.07 4.82 7.42
CA PRO A 46 -1.74 5.24 7.84
C PRO A 46 -0.69 4.19 7.46
N VAL A 47 0.41 4.63 6.82
CA VAL A 47 1.48 3.73 6.37
C VAL A 47 2.09 2.97 7.56
N TYR A 48 2.38 3.68 8.65
CA TYR A 48 2.93 3.13 9.89
C TYR A 48 1.86 2.99 10.97
N GLY A 49 2.07 2.08 11.93
CA GLY A 49 1.23 1.93 13.12
C GLY A 49 -0.03 1.07 12.93
N ASP A 50 -0.39 0.72 11.69
CA ASP A 50 -1.46 -0.21 11.33
C ASP A 50 -0.88 -1.47 10.65
N ARG A 51 0.17 -2.02 11.26
CA ARG A 51 0.90 -3.19 10.71
C ARG A 51 0.19 -4.51 11.02
N PHE A 52 0.42 -5.49 10.16
CA PHE A 52 0.09 -6.90 10.40
C PHE A 52 1.32 -7.80 10.27
N ASN A 53 1.13 -9.10 10.50
CA ASN A 53 2.13 -10.14 10.35
C ASN A 53 1.58 -11.31 9.50
N THR A 54 2.43 -12.28 9.14
CA THR A 54 2.00 -13.43 8.32
C THR A 54 0.91 -14.30 8.97
N GLY A 55 0.74 -14.23 10.30
CA GLY A 55 -0.28 -14.97 11.04
C GLY A 55 -1.69 -14.38 10.94
N ASN A 56 -1.83 -13.08 10.64
CA ASN A 56 -3.14 -12.42 10.47
C ASN A 56 -3.33 -11.74 9.10
N ILE A 57 -2.34 -11.82 8.19
CA ILE A 57 -2.35 -11.15 6.89
C ILE A 57 -3.63 -11.40 6.08
N GLU A 58 -4.19 -12.60 6.09
CA GLU A 58 -5.41 -12.92 5.32
C GLU A 58 -6.60 -12.04 5.76
N GLN A 59 -6.86 -11.99 7.07
CA GLN A 59 -7.95 -11.19 7.63
C GLN A 59 -7.72 -9.69 7.33
N GLU A 60 -6.48 -9.23 7.52
CA GLU A 60 -6.10 -7.83 7.35
C GLU A 60 -6.23 -7.37 5.89
N LEU A 61 -5.91 -8.24 4.93
CA LEU A 61 -6.11 -7.97 3.51
C LEU A 61 -7.60 -7.93 3.15
N LEU A 62 -8.42 -8.84 3.69
CA LEU A 62 -9.87 -8.82 3.50
C LEU A 62 -10.50 -7.52 4.03
N GLU A 63 -10.09 -7.05 5.22
CA GLU A 63 -10.54 -5.77 5.80
C GLU A 63 -10.09 -4.55 4.98
N ARG A 64 -9.06 -4.73 4.14
CA ARG A 64 -8.56 -3.76 3.17
C ARG A 64 -9.19 -3.94 1.78
N GLY A 65 -10.19 -4.83 1.64
CA GLY A 65 -10.92 -5.03 0.39
C GLY A 65 -10.17 -5.83 -0.67
N PHE A 66 -9.13 -6.56 -0.29
CA PHE A 66 -8.49 -7.53 -1.17
C PHE A 66 -9.40 -8.72 -1.43
N GLN A 67 -9.20 -9.35 -2.59
CA GLN A 67 -9.92 -10.53 -3.05
C GLN A 67 -8.93 -11.69 -3.23
N TYR A 68 -9.39 -12.92 -3.05
CA TYR A 68 -8.56 -14.12 -3.23
C TYR A 68 -8.08 -14.29 -4.66
N GLY A 69 -6.82 -14.72 -4.80
CA GLY A 69 -6.18 -15.02 -6.09
C GLY A 69 -5.23 -13.92 -6.56
N THR A 70 -5.05 -13.84 -7.87
CA THR A 70 -4.18 -12.85 -8.53
C THR A 70 -4.93 -12.24 -9.72
N GLN A 71 -4.58 -11.00 -10.06
CA GLN A 71 -5.15 -10.33 -11.22
C GLN A 71 -4.08 -9.46 -11.89
N PRO A 72 -3.91 -9.54 -13.23
CA PRO A 72 -3.05 -8.61 -13.96
C PRO A 72 -3.49 -7.15 -13.75
N GLY A 73 -2.52 -6.25 -13.57
CA GLY A 73 -2.81 -4.82 -13.33
C GLY A 73 -3.36 -4.51 -11.93
N ALA A 74 -3.39 -5.48 -11.02
CA ALA A 74 -3.78 -5.28 -9.62
C ALA A 74 -2.54 -5.21 -8.71
N LEU A 75 -2.72 -4.66 -7.51
CA LEU A 75 -1.75 -4.88 -6.43
C LEU A 75 -1.94 -6.31 -5.92
N VAL A 76 -0.90 -7.14 -6.02
CA VAL A 76 -0.95 -8.55 -5.60
C VAL A 76 -0.05 -8.78 -4.40
N VAL A 77 -0.52 -9.56 -3.44
CA VAL A 77 0.22 -9.98 -2.24
C VAL A 77 0.28 -11.49 -2.22
N GLY A 78 1.49 -12.03 -2.07
CA GLY A 78 1.76 -13.46 -1.88
C GLY A 78 2.32 -13.71 -0.49
N TRP A 79 1.91 -14.79 0.16
CA TRP A 79 2.44 -15.17 1.47
C TRP A 79 2.39 -16.68 1.75
N ASN A 80 3.20 -17.09 2.73
CA ASN A 80 3.13 -18.37 3.41
C ASN A 80 3.26 -18.14 4.94
N SER A 81 3.50 -19.18 5.73
CA SER A 81 3.58 -19.05 7.19
C SER A 81 4.73 -18.17 7.70
N GLY A 82 5.80 -17.97 6.91
CA GLY A 82 7.02 -17.28 7.36
C GLY A 82 7.44 -16.09 6.51
N HIS A 83 6.87 -15.90 5.32
CA HIS A 83 7.29 -14.84 4.40
C HIS A 83 6.13 -14.25 3.61
N THR A 84 6.28 -12.99 3.20
CA THR A 84 5.34 -12.30 2.32
C THR A 84 6.03 -11.25 1.46
N ALA A 85 5.50 -11.03 0.26
CA ALA A 85 5.95 -9.99 -0.65
C ALA A 85 4.77 -9.48 -1.50
N ALA A 86 4.98 -8.34 -2.16
CA ALA A 86 3.98 -7.70 -3.00
C ALA A 86 4.47 -7.52 -4.44
N THR A 87 3.53 -7.42 -5.38
CA THR A 87 3.76 -6.96 -6.75
C THR A 87 2.80 -5.83 -7.04
N LEU A 88 3.34 -4.67 -7.40
CA LEU A 88 2.57 -3.47 -7.71
C LEU A 88 1.78 -3.63 -9.02
N PRO A 89 0.77 -2.78 -9.27
CA PRO A 89 -0.08 -2.85 -10.47
C PRO A 89 0.67 -2.77 -11.81
N ASP A 90 1.81 -2.09 -11.85
CA ASP A 90 2.70 -2.02 -13.01
C ASP A 90 3.58 -3.26 -13.20
N GLY A 91 3.46 -4.24 -12.30
CA GLY A 91 4.29 -5.43 -12.27
C GLY A 91 5.56 -5.29 -11.43
N THR A 92 5.82 -4.14 -10.81
CA THR A 92 7.03 -3.91 -10.00
C THR A 92 7.01 -4.80 -8.76
N PRO A 93 7.96 -5.74 -8.60
CA PRO A 93 8.05 -6.60 -7.42
C PRO A 93 8.69 -5.87 -6.24
N VAL A 94 8.16 -6.11 -5.04
CA VAL A 94 8.56 -5.44 -3.81
C VAL A 94 8.66 -6.47 -2.68
N SER A 95 9.82 -6.56 -2.03
CA SER A 95 10.05 -7.51 -0.94
C SER A 95 10.99 -6.95 0.12
N SER A 96 10.91 -7.50 1.34
CA SER A 96 11.88 -7.25 2.42
C SER A 96 12.35 -8.58 2.99
N GLY A 97 13.66 -8.70 3.26
CA GLY A 97 14.26 -9.86 3.94
C GLY A 97 15.05 -10.82 3.06
N GLU A 98 14.72 -10.92 1.77
CA GLU A 98 15.45 -11.77 0.81
C GLU A 98 16.91 -11.33 0.57
N SER A 99 17.25 -10.11 0.95
CA SER A 99 18.60 -9.54 0.84
C SER A 99 18.93 -8.57 1.99
N GLY A 100 18.34 -8.78 3.17
CA GLY A 100 18.66 -7.99 4.36
C GLY A 100 17.96 -6.62 4.49
N GLY A 101 16.94 -6.34 3.68
CA GLY A 101 16.12 -5.13 3.77
C GLY A 101 15.08 -5.01 2.67
N VAL A 102 14.38 -3.88 2.64
CA VAL A 102 13.39 -3.51 1.62
C VAL A 102 14.07 -3.28 0.28
N LYS A 103 13.53 -3.87 -0.79
CA LYS A 103 13.98 -3.64 -2.15
C LYS A 103 12.83 -3.61 -3.14
N ILE A 104 13.09 -2.92 -4.25
CA ILE A 104 12.41 -3.14 -5.53
C ILE A 104 13.19 -4.21 -6.29
N GLY A 105 12.51 -5.23 -6.79
CA GLY A 105 13.14 -6.36 -7.49
C GLY A 105 12.90 -7.73 -6.82
N GLY A 106 13.34 -8.80 -7.47
CA GLY A 106 13.06 -10.18 -7.04
C GLY A 106 11.75 -10.72 -7.64
N GLY A 107 11.21 -11.79 -7.05
CA GLY A 107 9.99 -12.45 -7.57
C GLY A 107 8.67 -11.80 -7.13
N GLY A 108 8.72 -10.81 -6.21
CA GLY A 108 7.52 -10.15 -5.69
C GLY A 108 6.53 -11.15 -5.10
N ALA A 109 5.23 -10.91 -5.29
CA ALA A 109 4.16 -11.81 -4.87
C ALA A 109 4.10 -13.15 -5.63
N TYR A 110 4.88 -13.36 -6.70
CA TYR A 110 4.81 -14.54 -7.58
C TYR A 110 5.94 -15.54 -7.36
N GLN A 111 6.56 -15.52 -6.18
CA GLN A 111 7.58 -16.52 -5.84
C GLN A 111 6.94 -17.88 -5.57
N ASP A 112 7.55 -18.96 -6.07
CA ASP A 112 7.04 -20.34 -5.95
C ASP A 112 6.78 -20.80 -4.50
N GLN A 113 7.41 -20.15 -3.52
CA GLN A 113 7.24 -20.45 -2.10
C GLN A 113 5.91 -19.99 -1.50
N PHE A 114 5.17 -19.11 -2.17
CA PHE A 114 3.91 -18.58 -1.64
C PHE A 114 2.74 -19.51 -1.97
N THR A 115 2.02 -19.92 -0.94
CA THR A 115 0.88 -20.81 -1.06
C THR A 115 -0.45 -20.05 -1.10
N ASN A 116 -0.45 -18.79 -0.67
CA ASN A 116 -1.63 -17.95 -0.61
C ASN A 116 -1.41 -16.64 -1.38
N HIS A 117 -2.47 -16.18 -2.04
CA HIS A 117 -2.44 -14.95 -2.82
C HIS A 117 -3.76 -14.20 -2.69
N MET A 118 -3.66 -12.87 -2.60
CA MET A 118 -4.79 -11.96 -2.73
C MET A 118 -4.40 -10.74 -3.54
N PHE A 119 -5.39 -10.11 -4.16
CA PHE A 119 -5.19 -8.92 -4.97
C PHE A 119 -6.18 -7.82 -4.62
N LEU A 120 -5.75 -6.57 -4.78
CA LEU A 120 -6.60 -5.39 -4.74
C LEU A 120 -6.74 -4.84 -6.16
N PRO A 121 -7.95 -4.89 -6.76
CA PRO A 121 -8.17 -4.32 -8.08
C PRO A 121 -7.83 -2.83 -8.08
N VAL A 122 -7.07 -2.40 -9.07
CA VAL A 122 -6.84 -0.97 -9.32
C VAL A 122 -7.77 -0.58 -10.47
N PRO A 123 -8.62 0.45 -10.30
CA PRO A 123 -9.33 1.01 -11.44
C PRO A 123 -8.29 1.47 -12.48
N PRO A 124 -8.51 1.25 -13.78
CA PRO A 124 -7.60 1.77 -14.79
C PRO A 124 -7.36 3.25 -14.53
N GLU A 125 -6.10 3.66 -14.45
CA GLU A 125 -5.69 5.03 -14.15
C GLU A 125 -6.50 6.00 -15.01
N GLN A 126 -7.41 6.75 -14.39
CA GLN A 126 -7.87 7.97 -15.03
C GLN A 126 -6.60 8.83 -15.16
N PRO A 127 -6.22 9.24 -16.39
CA PRO A 127 -5.08 10.13 -16.57
C PRO A 127 -5.24 11.29 -15.60
N LEU A 128 -4.23 11.53 -14.77
CA LEU A 128 -4.18 12.76 -13.97
C LEU A 128 -4.37 13.91 -14.96
N ALA A 129 -5.52 14.56 -14.89
CA ALA A 129 -5.76 15.75 -15.68
C ALA A 129 -4.60 16.72 -15.40
N PRO A 130 -3.90 17.24 -16.42
CA PRO A 130 -2.77 18.14 -16.20
C PRO A 130 -3.25 19.32 -15.35
N GLY A 131 -2.75 19.44 -14.11
CA GLY A 131 -3.10 20.54 -13.21
C GLY A 131 -3.88 20.18 -11.94
N ALA A 132 -4.17 18.90 -11.65
CA ALA A 132 -4.67 18.54 -10.32
C ALA A 132 -3.56 18.74 -9.27
N PRO A 133 -3.72 19.61 -8.25
CA PRO A 133 -2.75 19.71 -7.18
C PRO A 133 -2.62 18.35 -6.49
N PRO A 134 -1.41 17.96 -6.02
CA PRO A 134 -1.25 16.73 -5.27
C PRO A 134 -2.24 16.76 -4.11
N ALA A 135 -3.03 15.69 -3.97
CA ALA A 135 -3.97 15.56 -2.86
C ALA A 135 -3.19 15.85 -1.57
N PRO A 136 -3.68 16.78 -0.72
CA PRO A 136 -2.94 17.13 0.48
C PRO A 136 -2.79 15.87 1.32
N VAL A 137 -1.54 15.47 1.58
CA VAL A 137 -1.21 14.50 2.61
C VAL A 137 -1.71 15.13 3.90
N VAL A 138 -2.88 14.70 4.38
CA VAL A 138 -3.42 15.16 5.66
C VAL A 138 -2.55 14.53 6.74
N MET A 139 -1.45 15.21 7.07
CA MET A 139 -0.75 15.01 8.32
C MET A 139 -1.76 15.36 9.42
N MET A 140 -2.38 14.34 10.03
CA MET A 140 -3.34 14.52 11.11
C MET A 140 -2.57 14.94 12.38
N ALA A 141 -2.14 16.19 12.42
CA ALA A 141 -1.66 16.84 13.63
C ALA A 141 -2.81 17.68 14.20
N GLY A 142 -3.42 17.17 15.26
CA GLY A 142 -4.12 17.95 16.29
C GLY A 142 -5.29 18.84 15.85
N VAL A 143 -6.51 18.43 16.21
CA VAL A 143 -7.64 19.35 16.34
C VAL A 143 -7.25 20.47 17.33
N PRO A 144 -7.46 21.75 16.99
CA PRO A 144 -8.60 22.45 17.57
C PRO A 144 -9.45 23.21 16.54
N SER A 145 -10.76 22.99 16.69
CA SER A 145 -11.90 23.85 16.37
C SER A 145 -11.58 25.23 15.77
N GLY A 146 -11.98 25.43 14.52
CA GLY A 146 -12.00 26.74 13.88
C GLY A 146 -12.89 26.74 12.64
N ARG A 147 -14.08 27.34 12.78
CA ARG A 147 -15.10 27.54 11.75
C ARG A 147 -14.51 27.99 10.41
N VAL A 148 -15.00 27.43 9.31
CA VAL A 148 -15.31 28.21 8.11
C VAL A 148 -16.43 27.54 7.32
N ALA A 149 -17.50 28.32 7.13
CA ALA A 149 -18.67 27.99 6.35
C ALA A 149 -18.31 27.88 4.86
N ALA A 150 -18.80 26.83 4.20
CA ALA A 150 -18.86 26.77 2.74
C ALA A 150 -20.33 26.85 2.32
N VAL A 151 -20.67 28.01 1.77
CA VAL A 151 -21.96 28.36 1.18
C VAL A 151 -22.08 27.61 -0.16
N TRP A 152 -23.13 26.82 -0.30
CA TRP A 152 -23.45 26.08 -1.53
C TRP A 152 -24.13 27.01 -2.54
N PRO A 153 -23.73 27.06 -3.83
CA PRO A 153 -24.63 27.55 -4.85
C PRO A 153 -25.42 26.36 -5.42
N LEU A 154 -26.73 26.42 -5.20
CA LEU A 154 -27.73 25.61 -5.86
C LEU A 154 -27.69 25.90 -7.37
N PHE A 155 -27.61 24.85 -8.18
CA PHE A 155 -28.00 24.92 -9.59
C PHE A 155 -28.84 23.68 -9.89
N GLN A 156 -30.14 23.89 -10.15
CA GLN A 156 -30.97 22.93 -10.87
C GLN A 156 -31.82 23.67 -11.91
N PRO A 157 -32.13 23.02 -13.05
CA PRO A 157 -32.61 23.68 -14.25
C PRO A 157 -34.14 23.66 -14.36
N THR A 158 -34.71 24.68 -14.99
CA THR A 158 -35.54 24.60 -16.22
C THR A 158 -35.86 26.00 -16.71
#